data_AF-A0A2R6J760-F1
#
_entry.id   AF-A0A2R6J760-F1
#
_cell.length_a   1.000
_cell.length_b   1.000
_cell.length_c   1.000
_cell.angle_alpha   90.00
_cell.angle_beta   90.00
_cell.angle_gamma   90.00
#
_symmetry.space_group_name_H-M   'P 1'
#
loop_
_entity.id
_entity.type
_entity.pdbx_description
1 polymer ?
#
loop_
_entity_poly.entity_id
_entity_poly.type
_entity_poly.pdbx_seq_one_letter_code
_entity_poly.pdbx_strand_id
1 'polypeptide(L)'
;MRRRQVLALGAASLAGCIASPSPPEQPPSPPNVFADFEWTGDAHRVTFAYGSPVTERNTGSLVLVDEAAEAEIFWVAHDRDARASFPLEPGASTTIAADREAALRVVWVAPSGDRSATLATNREKST
;
A
#
# COMPACT_ATOMS: atom_id res chain seq x y z
N MET A 1 -21.67 -46.94 62.68
CA MET A 1 -22.66 -47.36 61.67
C MET A 1 -22.17 -46.94 60.29
N ARG A 2 -22.14 -47.88 59.33
CA ARG A 2 -21.83 -47.63 57.90
C ARG A 2 -23.05 -47.06 57.17
N ARG A 3 -22.81 -46.18 56.18
CA ARG A 3 -23.58 -45.92 54.93
C ARG A 3 -22.78 -44.83 54.18
N ARG A 4 -21.88 -45.11 53.23
CA ARG A 4 -21.94 -45.67 51.86
C ARG A 4 -22.79 -44.86 50.84
N GLN A 5 -22.05 -44.29 49.87
CA GLN A 5 -22.39 -43.91 48.48
C GLN A 5 -23.20 -42.60 48.30
N VAL A 6 -23.06 -41.80 47.24
CA VAL A 6 -22.77 -42.07 45.81
C VAL A 6 -22.09 -40.84 45.18
N LEU A 7 -21.13 -41.07 44.28
CA LEU A 7 -20.60 -40.10 43.29
C LEU A 7 -21.67 -39.80 42.23
N ALA A 8 -22.04 -38.53 42.05
CA ALA A 8 -22.81 -38.08 40.89
C ALA A 8 -21.93 -37.16 40.03
N LEU A 9 -21.43 -37.71 38.93
CA LEU A 9 -20.85 -37.00 37.79
C LEU A 9 -21.97 -36.23 37.07
N GLY A 10 -22.00 -34.92 37.22
CA GLY A 10 -22.82 -34.03 36.40
C GLY A 10 -21.95 -33.34 35.36
N ALA A 11 -21.86 -33.90 34.16
CA ALA A 11 -21.25 -33.23 33.02
C ALA A 11 -22.17 -32.10 32.54
N ALA A 12 -21.87 -30.86 32.92
CA ALA A 12 -22.47 -29.69 32.30
C ALA A 12 -21.76 -29.44 30.96
N SER A 13 -22.41 -29.85 29.87
CA SER A 13 -21.99 -29.55 28.50
C SER A 13 -22.12 -28.04 28.25
N LEU A 14 -21.01 -27.32 28.37
CA LEU A 14 -20.88 -25.93 27.91
C LEU A 14 -20.82 -25.92 26.36
N ALA A 15 -21.98 -26.05 25.71
CA ALA A 15 -22.12 -25.63 24.31
C ALA A 15 -22.27 -24.11 24.27
N GLY A 16 -21.21 -23.40 24.68
CA GLY A 16 -21.07 -21.97 24.44
C GLY A 16 -20.36 -21.79 23.11
N CYS A 17 -21.09 -21.43 22.06
CA CYS A 17 -20.52 -20.96 20.82
C CYS A 17 -19.65 -19.73 21.14
N ILE A 18 -18.34 -19.91 21.29
CA ILE A 18 -17.40 -18.81 21.37
C ILE A 18 -17.34 -18.26 19.94
N ALA A 19 -18.15 -17.25 19.65
CA ALA A 19 -17.90 -16.40 18.50
C ALA A 19 -16.53 -15.75 18.74
N SER A 20 -15.49 -16.30 18.11
CA SER A 20 -14.19 -15.65 18.10
C SER A 20 -14.41 -14.23 17.57
N PRO A 21 -14.01 -13.17 18.31
CA PRO A 21 -14.11 -11.83 17.78
C PRO A 21 -13.31 -11.79 16.47
N SER A 22 -13.91 -11.23 15.42
CA SER A 22 -13.17 -10.97 14.19
C SER A 22 -11.91 -10.18 14.57
N PRO A 23 -10.74 -10.55 14.04
CA PRO A 23 -9.54 -9.77 14.28
C PRO A 23 -9.81 -8.31 13.90
N PRO A 24 -9.27 -7.34 14.66
CA PRO A 24 -9.43 -5.94 14.30
C PRO A 24 -8.95 -5.74 12.87
N GLU A 25 -9.71 -5.01 12.06
CA GLU A 25 -9.27 -4.66 10.71
C GLU A 25 -7.94 -3.92 10.83
N GLN A 26 -6.88 -4.55 10.31
CA GLN A 26 -5.57 -3.94 10.33
C GLN A 26 -5.59 -2.75 9.37
N PRO A 27 -5.15 -1.56 9.81
CA PRO A 27 -5.18 -0.38 8.95
C PRO A 27 -4.35 -0.66 7.69
N PRO A 28 -4.79 -0.21 6.50
CA PRO A 28 -4.11 -0.53 5.25
C PRO A 28 -2.64 -0.09 5.33
N SER A 29 -1.74 -0.99 4.94
CA SER A 29 -0.31 -0.69 4.81
C SER A 29 0.03 -0.40 3.35
N PRO A 30 1.05 0.42 3.08
CA PRO A 30 1.54 0.60 1.72
C PRO A 30 1.90 -0.75 1.08
N PRO A 31 1.57 -0.98 -0.20
CA PRO A 31 2.07 -2.14 -0.92
C PRO A 31 3.59 -2.03 -1.09
N ASN A 32 4.27 -3.17 -1.18
CA ASN A 32 5.69 -3.19 -1.54
C ASN A 32 5.82 -2.84 -3.02
N VAL A 33 6.31 -1.64 -3.33
CA VAL A 33 6.52 -1.16 -4.71
C VAL A 33 7.97 -0.73 -4.84
N PHE A 34 8.67 -1.30 -5.80
CA PHE A 34 10.00 -0.86 -6.20
C PHE A 34 9.89 -0.21 -7.57
N ALA A 35 10.40 1.02 -7.69
CA ALA A 35 10.33 1.80 -8.90
C ALA A 35 11.72 2.13 -9.42
N ASP A 36 11.89 2.02 -10.74
CA ASP A 36 13.07 2.48 -11.45
C ASP A 36 12.81 3.88 -12.00
N PHE A 37 13.85 4.70 -11.99
CA PHE A 37 13.82 6.07 -12.49
C PHE A 37 14.89 6.22 -13.57
N GLU A 38 14.50 6.76 -14.71
CA GLU A 38 15.38 6.99 -15.86
C GLU A 38 15.20 8.43 -16.33
N TRP A 39 16.30 9.18 -16.42
CA TRP A 39 16.33 10.49 -17.06
C TRP A 39 16.64 10.34 -18.55
N THR A 40 15.74 10.82 -19.42
CA THR A 40 15.88 10.70 -20.89
C THR A 40 16.54 11.91 -21.55
N GLY A 41 16.84 12.96 -20.79
CA GLY A 41 17.35 14.25 -21.29
C GLY A 41 16.28 15.34 -21.42
N ASP A 42 15.02 14.95 -21.54
CA ASP A 42 13.84 15.82 -21.67
C ASP A 42 12.64 15.37 -20.82
N ALA A 43 12.76 14.24 -20.13
CA ALA A 43 11.74 13.69 -19.28
C ALA A 43 12.31 12.69 -18.27
N HIS A 44 11.55 12.48 -17.20
CA HIS A 44 11.75 11.37 -16.27
C HIS A 44 10.79 10.25 -16.61
N ARG A 45 11.31 9.07 -16.91
CA ARG A 45 10.52 7.84 -16.95
C ARG A 45 10.57 7.17 -15.58
N VAL A 46 9.40 6.87 -15.03
CA VAL A 46 9.25 6.09 -13.80
C VAL A 46 8.56 4.79 -14.15
N THR A 47 9.13 3.66 -13.73
CA THR A 47 8.62 2.31 -14.02
C THR A 47 8.41 1.56 -12.73
N PHE A 48 7.25 0.93 -12.56
CA PHE A 48 7.02 -0.01 -11.48
C PHE A 48 7.80 -1.29 -11.80
N ALA A 49 8.98 -1.46 -11.22
CA ALA A 49 9.90 -2.53 -11.59
C ALA A 49 9.41 -3.91 -11.11
N TYR A 50 9.10 -4.01 -9.81
CA TYR A 50 8.61 -5.24 -9.18
C TYR A 50 7.98 -4.94 -7.82
N GLY A 51 7.10 -5.84 -7.35
CA GLY A 51 6.42 -5.66 -6.06
C GLY A 51 5.03 -6.28 -6.04
N SER A 52 4.23 -5.86 -5.05
CA SER A 52 2.82 -6.23 -4.92
C SER A 52 1.93 -5.34 -5.80
N PRO A 53 0.92 -5.89 -6.49
CA PRO A 53 -0.02 -5.10 -7.26
C PRO A 53 -0.64 -3.96 -6.44
N VAL A 54 -0.77 -2.80 -7.09
CA VAL A 54 -1.41 -1.63 -6.50
C VAL A 54 -2.87 -1.65 -6.94
N THR A 55 -3.79 -1.62 -6.00
CA THR A 55 -5.23 -1.83 -6.22
C THR A 55 -6.03 -0.79 -5.44
N GLU A 56 -7.28 -0.56 -5.81
CA GLU A 56 -8.19 0.33 -5.06
C GLU A 56 -8.38 -0.11 -3.60
N ARG A 57 -8.21 -1.41 -3.32
CA ARG A 57 -8.33 -1.94 -1.96
C ARG A 57 -7.18 -1.51 -1.05
N ASN A 58 -5.96 -1.37 -1.58
CA ASN A 58 -4.76 -1.09 -0.78
C ASN A 58 -4.19 0.32 -1.02
N THR A 59 -4.69 1.06 -2.01
CA THR A 59 -4.17 2.37 -2.40
C THR A 59 -5.30 3.29 -2.83
N GLY A 60 -5.32 4.51 -2.28
CA GLY A 60 -6.17 5.60 -2.79
C GLY A 60 -5.53 6.24 -4.03
N SER A 61 -4.24 6.56 -3.93
CA SER A 61 -3.45 7.03 -5.07
C SER A 61 -1.96 6.71 -4.94
N LEU A 62 -1.28 6.57 -6.08
CA LEU A 62 0.17 6.77 -6.17
C LEU A 62 0.44 8.10 -6.86
N VAL A 63 1.22 8.94 -6.20
CA VAL A 63 1.59 10.28 -6.65
C VAL A 63 3.08 10.31 -6.94
N LEU A 64 3.45 10.87 -8.08
CA LEU A 64 4.82 11.24 -8.40
C LEU A 64 5.03 12.69 -7.99
N VAL A 65 5.98 12.92 -7.10
CA VAL A 65 6.35 14.25 -6.62
C VAL A 65 7.66 14.65 -7.27
N ASP A 66 7.64 15.74 -8.03
CA ASP A 66 8.83 16.43 -8.52
C ASP A 66 9.18 17.55 -7.53
N GLU A 67 10.28 17.35 -6.79
CA GLU A 67 10.74 18.27 -5.76
C GLU A 67 11.27 19.58 -6.32
N ALA A 68 11.79 19.57 -7.55
CA ALA A 68 12.38 20.76 -8.15
C ALA A 68 11.31 21.67 -8.77
N ALA A 69 10.20 21.10 -9.22
CA ALA A 69 9.06 21.80 -9.79
C ALA A 69 7.93 22.05 -8.78
N GLU A 70 8.03 21.53 -7.55
CA GLU A 70 6.95 21.49 -6.55
C GLU A 70 5.62 20.96 -7.14
N ALA A 71 5.73 19.93 -7.99
CA ALA A 71 4.62 19.41 -8.77
C ALA A 71 4.23 17.99 -8.33
N GLU A 72 2.93 17.75 -8.24
CA GLU A 72 2.34 16.44 -7.95
C GLU A 72 1.61 15.90 -9.17
N ILE A 73 1.89 14.65 -9.52
CA ILE A 73 1.32 13.98 -10.68
C ILE A 73 0.71 12.67 -10.23
N PHE A 74 -0.59 12.50 -10.42
CA PHE A 74 -1.26 11.24 -10.11
C PHE A 74 -0.86 10.17 -11.12
N TRP A 75 -0.06 9.20 -10.69
CA TRP A 75 0.28 8.05 -11.51
C TRP A 75 -0.91 7.10 -11.58
N VAL A 76 -1.48 6.73 -10.44
CA VAL A 76 -2.76 6.00 -10.37
C VAL A 76 -3.64 6.60 -9.28
N ALA A 77 -4.91 6.80 -9.58
CA ALA A 77 -5.97 7.21 -8.67
C ALA A 77 -7.33 6.81 -9.27
N HIS A 78 -8.36 6.66 -8.44
CA HIS A 78 -9.71 6.28 -8.91
C HIS A 78 -10.56 7.49 -9.34
N ASP A 79 -10.45 8.62 -8.64
CA ASP A 79 -11.35 9.76 -8.71
C ASP A 79 -10.68 11.04 -9.25
N ARG A 80 -9.52 10.89 -9.90
CA ARG A 80 -8.73 12.00 -10.44
C ARG A 80 -8.21 11.70 -11.84
N ASP A 81 -7.73 12.73 -12.51
CA ASP A 81 -7.00 12.60 -13.77
C ASP A 81 -5.64 11.94 -13.51
N ALA A 82 -5.64 10.60 -13.54
CA ALA A 82 -4.48 9.77 -13.31
C ALA A 82 -3.96 9.19 -14.63
N ARG A 83 -2.65 9.01 -14.69
CA ARG A 83 -1.98 8.53 -15.92
C ARG A 83 -2.17 7.03 -16.17
N ALA A 84 -2.57 6.29 -15.15
CA ALA A 84 -2.87 4.88 -15.20
C ALA A 84 -4.08 4.57 -14.30
N SER A 85 -4.69 3.42 -14.53
CA SER A 85 -5.81 2.91 -13.73
C SER A 85 -5.37 1.75 -12.83
N PHE A 86 -6.16 1.45 -11.82
CA PHE A 86 -5.97 0.22 -11.05
C PHE A 86 -6.45 -1.01 -11.85
N PRO A 87 -5.84 -2.19 -11.65
CA PRO A 87 -4.62 -2.41 -10.87
C PRO A 87 -3.37 -1.91 -11.62
N LEU A 88 -2.42 -1.33 -10.87
CA LEU A 88 -1.08 -1.07 -11.40
C LEU A 88 -0.21 -2.30 -11.13
N GLU A 89 0.36 -2.87 -12.18
CA GLU A 89 1.20 -4.06 -12.13
C GLU A 89 2.67 -3.74 -12.46
N PRO A 90 3.63 -4.58 -12.05
CA PRO A 90 5.01 -4.47 -12.49
C PRO A 90 5.12 -4.39 -14.02
N GLY A 91 6.01 -3.51 -14.50
CA GLY A 91 6.18 -3.15 -15.90
C GLY A 91 5.41 -1.89 -16.32
N ALA A 92 4.42 -1.46 -15.54
CA ALA A 92 3.73 -0.19 -15.81
C ALA A 92 4.70 0.98 -15.68
N SER A 93 4.63 1.93 -16.62
CA SER A 93 5.51 3.09 -16.64
C SER A 93 4.75 4.37 -16.93
N THR A 94 5.32 5.50 -16.55
CA THR A 94 4.85 6.82 -16.93
C THR A 94 6.02 7.76 -17.15
N THR A 95 5.83 8.78 -17.98
CA THR A 95 6.86 9.74 -18.36
C THR A 95 6.45 11.15 -17.99
N ILE A 96 7.24 11.84 -17.17
CA ILE A 96 7.03 13.22 -16.74
C ILE A 96 7.98 14.10 -17.53
N ALA A 97 7.44 14.98 -18.37
CA ALA A 97 8.27 15.98 -19.05
C ALA A 97 8.95 16.88 -18.02
N ALA A 98 10.24 17.12 -18.19
CA ALA A 98 11.02 18.02 -17.36
C ALA A 98 12.17 18.61 -18.19
N ASP A 99 12.59 19.82 -17.87
CA ASP A 99 13.68 20.50 -18.59
C ASP A 99 15.07 20.16 -18.03
N ARG A 100 15.12 19.46 -16.90
CA ARG A 100 16.34 19.04 -16.22
C ARG A 100 16.10 17.78 -15.39
N GLU A 101 17.20 17.10 -15.08
CA GLU A 101 17.19 16.03 -14.09
C GLU A 101 16.86 16.59 -12.70
N ALA A 102 15.90 15.96 -12.01
CA ALA A 102 15.34 16.42 -10.75
C ALA A 102 15.10 15.25 -9.79
N ALA A 103 15.03 15.57 -8.50
CA ALA A 103 14.68 14.59 -7.48
C ALA A 103 13.19 14.27 -7.54
N LEU A 104 12.88 12.99 -7.73
CA LEU A 104 11.54 12.43 -7.78
C LEU A 104 11.30 11.49 -6.60
N ARG A 105 10.04 11.44 -6.17
CA ARG A 105 9.55 10.45 -5.21
C ARG A 105 8.23 9.85 -5.67
N VAL A 106 8.06 8.56 -5.41
CA VAL A 106 6.77 7.87 -5.51
C VAL A 106 6.16 7.86 -4.12
N VAL A 107 4.99 8.48 -3.97
CA VAL A 107 4.26 8.59 -2.71
C VAL A 107 2.97 7.80 -2.82
N TRP A 108 2.79 6.85 -1.90
CA TRP A 108 1.53 6.17 -1.69
C TRP A 108 0.65 6.97 -0.74
N VAL A 109 -0.64 7.00 -1.05
CA VAL A 109 -1.69 7.51 -0.20
C VAL A 109 -2.68 6.37 0.08
N ALA A 110 -3.02 6.18 1.35
CA ALA A 110 -3.98 5.17 1.79
C ALA A 110 -5.36 5.37 1.13
N PRO A 111 -6.18 4.31 0.97
CA PRO A 111 -7.55 4.44 0.45
C PRO A 111 -8.40 5.47 1.20
N SER A 112 -8.20 5.61 2.50
CA SER A 112 -8.85 6.59 3.38
C SER A 112 -8.34 8.02 3.21
N GLY A 113 -7.19 8.23 2.55
CA GLY A 113 -6.54 9.54 2.43
C GLY A 113 -5.87 10.07 3.70
N ASP A 114 -5.97 9.35 4.82
CA ASP A 114 -5.49 9.79 6.15
C ASP A 114 -3.99 9.52 6.39
N ARG A 115 -3.35 8.75 5.52
CA ARG A 115 -1.96 8.33 5.64
C ARG A 115 -1.28 8.30 4.28
N SER A 116 0.02 8.59 4.30
CA SER A 116 0.88 8.49 3.13
C SER A 116 2.27 7.97 3.50
N ALA A 117 2.97 7.43 2.50
CA ALA A 117 4.34 6.94 2.64
C ALA A 117 5.11 7.11 1.33
N THR A 118 6.38 7.49 1.42
CA THR A 118 7.29 7.41 0.27
C THR A 118 7.66 5.96 0.03
N LEU A 119 7.40 5.46 -1.18
CA LEU A 119 7.74 4.10 -1.60
C LEU A 119 9.10 4.02 -2.28
N ALA A 120 9.45 5.04 -3.08
CA ALA A 120 10.70 5.08 -3.83
C ALA A 120 11.17 6.53 -4.08
N THR A 121 12.48 6.71 -4.30
CA THR A 121 13.09 7.98 -4.70
C THR A 121 14.31 7.74 -5.58
N ASN A 122 14.56 8.65 -6.52
CA ASN A 122 15.77 8.65 -7.36
C ASN A 122 16.94 9.46 -6.77
N ARG A 123 16.78 10.05 -5.58
CA ARG A 123 17.83 10.89 -4.99
C ARG A 123 19.07 10.03 -4.79
N GLU A 124 20.17 10.41 -5.44
CA GLU A 124 21.47 9.73 -5.30
C GLU A 124 21.75 9.49 -3.82
N LYS A 125 22.03 8.24 -3.45
CA LYS A 125 22.73 7.98 -2.19
C LYS A 125 24.13 8.58 -2.36
N SER A 126 24.31 9.84 -1.98
CA SER A 126 25.64 10.40 -1.76
C SER A 126 26.35 9.46 -0.79
N THR A 127 27.31 8.71 -1.32
CA THR A 127 28.19 7.82 -0.57
C THR A 127 29.59 8.38 -0.65
#